data_AF-A0A0F9KYJ3-F1
#
_entry.id   AF-A0A0F9KYJ3-F1
#
_cell.length_a   1.000
_cell.length_b   1.000
_cell.length_c   1.000
_cell.angle_alpha   90.00
_cell.angle_beta   90.00
_cell.angle_gamma   90.00
#
_symmetry.space_group_name_H-M   'P 1'
#
loop_
_entity.id
_entity.type
_entity.pdbx_description
1 polymer ?
#
loop_
_entity_poly.entity_id
_entity_poly.type
_entity_poly.pdbx_seq_one_letter_code
_entity_poly.pdbx_strand_id
1 'polypeptide(L)'
;MPNLIATPCAKPGCPGATYGRFCIPHGREESRRYERQRGTSAQRGYGGQWRQIRKLVLLRDSTCKLCGRAPSTEADHKTPRSRGGADTLENLQGACKPCHSRKTAVSDGRWRANPPQRTTKG
;
A
#
# COMPACT_ATOMS: atom_id res chain seq x y z
N MET A 1 -10.56 -29.91 -7.00
CA MET A 1 -9.58 -29.12 -6.23
C MET A 1 -8.35 -30.00 -6.07
N PRO A 2 -7.11 -29.50 -6.26
CA PRO A 2 -5.94 -30.37 -6.16
C PRO A 2 -5.86 -30.96 -4.75
N ASN A 3 -5.63 -32.27 -4.66
CA ASN A 3 -5.34 -32.98 -3.41
C ASN A 3 -3.97 -32.50 -2.92
N LEU A 4 -3.97 -31.43 -2.12
CA LEU A 4 -2.77 -30.98 -1.44
C LEU A 4 -2.40 -32.02 -0.39
N ILE A 5 -1.21 -32.59 -0.50
CA ILE A 5 -0.62 -33.41 0.55
C ILE A 5 -0.16 -32.45 1.64
N ALA A 6 -0.53 -32.71 2.89
CA ALA A 6 -0.08 -31.89 4.01
C ALA A 6 1.46 -32.01 4.16
N THR A 7 2.14 -30.88 4.22
CA THR A 7 3.59 -30.79 4.41
C THR A 7 3.95 -30.53 5.89
N PRO A 8 5.15 -30.92 6.34
CA PRO A 8 5.63 -30.55 7.68
C PRO A 8 5.69 -29.03 7.86
N CYS A 9 5.45 -28.56 9.09
CA CYS A 9 5.61 -27.18 9.49
C CYS A 9 7.09 -26.75 9.37
N ALA A 10 7.36 -25.57 8.82
CA ALA A 10 8.73 -25.05 8.65
C ALA A 10 9.40 -24.56 9.96
N LYS A 11 8.73 -24.61 11.12
CA LYS A 11 9.37 -24.29 12.41
C LYS A 11 10.27 -25.47 12.81
N PRO A 12 11.58 -25.26 13.06
CA PRO A 12 12.49 -26.33 13.48
C PRO A 12 11.94 -27.11 14.68
N GLY A 13 11.92 -28.45 14.58
CA GLY A 13 11.45 -29.35 15.64
C GLY A 13 9.93 -29.42 15.82
N CYS A 14 9.12 -28.75 14.99
CA CYS A 14 7.66 -28.83 15.09
C CYS A 14 7.13 -30.07 14.36
N PRO A 15 6.37 -30.98 15.02
CA PRO A 15 5.81 -32.17 14.38
C PRO A 15 4.51 -31.91 13.61
N GLY A 16 4.02 -30.66 13.55
CA GLY A 16 2.72 -30.33 12.97
C GLY A 16 2.73 -30.37 11.44
N ALA A 17 1.63 -30.84 10.84
CA ALA A 17 1.39 -30.79 9.39
C ALA A 17 0.58 -29.54 9.00
N THR A 18 0.73 -29.08 7.76
CA THR A 18 0.09 -27.87 7.24
C THR A 18 -0.04 -27.92 5.72
N TYR A 19 -0.94 -27.13 5.15
CA TYR A 19 -1.05 -26.89 3.70
C TYR A 19 -0.34 -25.60 3.26
N GLY A 20 0.37 -24.93 4.18
CA GLY A 20 1.16 -23.73 3.92
C GLY A 20 2.55 -23.83 4.56
N ARG A 21 3.22 -22.68 4.79
CA ARG A 21 4.58 -22.67 5.37
C ARG A 21 4.61 -23.12 6.83
N PHE A 22 3.60 -22.76 7.62
CA PHE A 22 3.54 -23.04 9.05
C PHE A 22 2.20 -23.66 9.43
N CYS A 23 2.17 -24.49 10.48
CA CYS A 23 0.92 -24.91 11.10
C CYS A 23 0.20 -23.72 11.73
N ILE A 24 -1.11 -23.84 12.00
CA ILE A 24 -1.94 -22.71 12.49
C ILE A 24 -1.30 -21.98 13.70
N PRO A 25 -0.78 -22.66 14.74
CA PRO A 25 -0.11 -21.99 15.85
C PRO A 25 1.10 -21.15 15.43
N HIS A 26 2.02 -21.71 14.65
CA HIS A 26 3.22 -21.01 14.18
C HIS A 26 2.90 -19.93 13.14
N GLY A 27 1.87 -20.12 12.32
CA GLY A 27 1.34 -19.08 11.45
C GLY A 27 0.86 -17.87 12.25
N ARG A 28 0.12 -18.10 13.35
CA ARG A 28 -0.31 -17.02 14.26
C ARG A 28 0.88 -16.35 14.96
N GLU A 29 1.89 -17.11 15.39
CA GLU A 29 3.13 -16.56 15.98
C GLU A 29 3.83 -15.61 14.99
N GLU A 30 4.00 -16.05 13.75
CA GLU A 30 4.67 -15.28 12.70
C GLU A 30 3.84 -14.06 12.27
N SER A 31 2.52 -14.18 12.17
CA SER A 31 1.65 -13.00 11.96
C SER A 31 1.80 -11.99 13.09
N ARG A 32 1.80 -12.43 14.36
CA ARG A 32 2.01 -11.53 15.51
C ARG A 32 3.39 -10.88 15.48
N ARG A 33 4.43 -11.63 15.11
CA ARG A 33 5.79 -11.10 14.96
C ARG A 33 5.84 -10.03 13.86
N TYR A 34 5.25 -10.31 12.70
CA TYR A 34 5.15 -9.35 11.60
C TYR A 34 4.41 -8.08 12.01
N GLU A 35 3.25 -8.20 12.65
CA GLU A 35 2.47 -7.04 13.12
C GLU A 35 3.25 -6.20 14.15
N ARG A 36 3.98 -6.84 15.08
CA ARG A 36 4.86 -6.14 16.03
C ARG A 36 5.99 -5.38 15.32
N GLN A 37 6.65 -6.01 14.35
CA GLN A 37 7.73 -5.38 13.57
C GLN A 37 7.22 -4.24 12.69
N ARG A 38 6.02 -4.40 12.12
CA ARG A 38 5.37 -3.39 11.29
C ARG A 38 4.99 -2.14 12.10
N GLY A 39 4.62 -2.32 13.36
CA GLY A 39 4.13 -1.24 14.21
C GLY A 39 2.72 -0.76 13.83
N THR A 40 2.11 -0.03 14.76
CA THR A 40 0.75 0.47 14.62
C THR A 40 0.61 1.47 13.48
N SER A 41 -0.62 1.68 13.00
CA SER A 41 -0.93 2.71 12.00
C SER A 41 -0.42 4.10 12.41
N ALA A 42 -0.56 4.44 13.71
CA ALA A 42 -0.07 5.70 14.27
C ALA A 42 1.46 5.81 14.22
N GLN A 43 2.18 4.77 14.66
CA GLN A 43 3.65 4.71 14.59
C GLN A 43 4.17 4.82 13.15
N ARG A 44 3.38 4.35 12.18
CA ARG A 44 3.71 4.48 10.75
C ARG A 44 3.33 5.84 10.14
N GLY A 45 2.90 6.82 10.92
CA GLY A 45 2.55 8.18 10.45
C GLY A 45 1.10 8.34 9.98
N TYR A 46 0.24 7.35 10.14
CA TYR A 46 -1.19 7.44 9.81
C TYR A 46 -2.04 7.80 11.04
N GLY A 47 -1.51 8.68 11.90
CA GLY A 47 -2.17 9.15 13.12
C GLY A 47 -3.35 10.11 12.85
N GLY A 48 -3.84 10.77 13.92
CA GLY A 48 -4.96 11.71 13.82
C GLY A 48 -4.70 12.86 12.82
N GLN A 49 -3.50 13.43 12.86
CA GLN A 49 -3.06 14.49 11.94
C GLN A 49 -3.15 14.07 10.47
N TRP A 50 -2.70 12.84 10.14
CA TRP A 50 -2.83 12.31 8.78
C TRP A 50 -4.29 12.17 8.35
N ARG A 51 -5.17 11.70 9.23
CA ARG A 51 -6.61 11.60 8.90
C ARG A 51 -7.22 12.96 8.59
N GLN A 52 -6.83 14.00 9.33
CA GLN A 52 -7.29 15.36 9.11
C GLN A 52 -6.76 15.91 7.78
N ILE A 53 -5.45 15.82 7.53
CA ILE A 53 -4.87 16.35 6.30
C ILE A 53 -5.37 15.61 5.06
N ARG A 54 -5.56 14.28 5.15
CA ARG A 54 -6.18 13.48 4.07
C ARG A 54 -7.56 13.99 3.71
N LYS A 55 -8.41 14.31 4.70
CA LYS A 55 -9.74 14.87 4.45
C LYS A 55 -9.65 16.22 3.74
N LEU A 56 -8.75 17.10 4.20
CA LEU A 56 -8.54 18.41 3.59
C LEU A 56 -8.06 18.29 2.12
N VAL A 57 -7.12 17.38 1.84
CA VAL A 57 -6.63 17.13 0.48
C VAL A 57 -7.76 16.65 -0.44
N LEU A 58 -8.58 15.69 0.01
CA LEU A 58 -9.67 15.15 -0.82
C LEU A 58 -10.81 16.15 -1.00
N LEU A 59 -11.02 17.05 -0.04
CA LEU A 59 -11.97 18.15 -0.19
C LEU A 59 -11.46 19.20 -1.19
N ARG A 60 -10.18 19.57 -1.11
CA ARG A 60 -9.52 20.52 -2.04
C ARG A 60 -9.45 19.97 -3.47
N ASP A 61 -9.10 18.69 -3.60
CA ASP A 61 -8.80 18.03 -4.86
C ASP A 61 -9.89 17.01 -5.20
N SER A 62 -11.12 17.46 -5.44
CA SER A 62 -12.25 16.56 -5.77
C SER A 62 -11.99 15.69 -7.02
N THR A 63 -11.21 16.19 -7.97
CA THR A 63 -10.77 15.48 -9.18
C THR A 63 -9.29 15.14 -9.10
N CYS A 64 -8.92 13.95 -9.58
CA CYS A 64 -7.56 13.43 -9.57
C CYS A 64 -6.60 14.39 -10.28
N LYS A 65 -5.57 14.84 -9.55
CA LYS A 65 -4.54 15.75 -10.06
C LYS A 65 -3.56 15.11 -11.07
N LEU A 66 -3.53 13.78 -11.13
CA LEU A 66 -2.64 13.05 -12.05
C LEU A 66 -3.27 12.82 -13.43
N CYS A 67 -4.57 12.52 -13.51
CA CYS A 67 -5.24 12.24 -14.78
C CYS A 67 -6.30 13.27 -15.20
N GLY A 68 -6.82 14.07 -14.25
CA GLY A 68 -7.84 15.08 -14.51
C GLY A 68 -9.23 14.55 -14.88
N ARG A 69 -9.49 13.24 -14.78
CA ARG A 69 -10.71 12.60 -15.32
C ARG A 69 -11.56 11.88 -14.28
N ALA A 70 -10.97 11.41 -13.19
CA ALA A 70 -11.63 10.57 -12.20
C ALA A 70 -11.66 11.28 -10.84
N PRO A 71 -12.63 10.96 -9.96
CA PRO A 71 -12.65 11.51 -8.61
C PRO A 71 -11.41 11.08 -7.83
N SER A 72 -10.92 11.97 -6.96
CA SER A 72 -9.85 11.63 -6.03
C SER A 72 -10.38 10.76 -4.90
N THR A 73 -9.69 9.66 -4.63
CA THR A 73 -10.03 8.73 -3.54
C THR A 73 -8.88 8.56 -2.56
N GLU A 74 -7.67 8.96 -2.95
CA GLU A 74 -6.44 8.87 -2.16
C GLU A 74 -5.74 10.22 -2.03
N ALA A 75 -5.11 10.46 -0.88
CA ALA A 75 -4.14 11.55 -0.73
C ALA A 75 -2.74 11.00 -1.04
N ASP A 76 -2.16 11.49 -2.12
CA ASP A 76 -0.88 11.05 -2.68
C ASP A 76 0.22 12.06 -2.36
N HIS A 77 1.38 11.60 -1.91
CA HIS A 77 2.56 12.45 -1.72
C HIS A 77 3.24 12.75 -3.05
N LYS A 78 3.26 14.01 -3.50
CA LYS A 78 4.01 14.48 -4.69
C LYS A 78 5.46 13.98 -4.64
N THR A 79 6.17 14.31 -3.57
CA THR A 79 7.44 13.69 -3.19
C THR A 79 7.17 12.56 -2.20
N PRO A 80 7.48 11.28 -2.50
CA PRO A 80 7.23 10.16 -1.60
C PRO A 80 7.92 10.30 -0.23
N ARG A 81 7.32 9.74 0.83
CA ARG A 81 7.94 9.70 2.17
C ARG A 81 9.31 9.02 2.18
N SER A 82 9.52 8.00 1.35
CA SER A 82 10.82 7.33 1.17
C SER A 82 11.91 8.24 0.61
N ARG A 83 11.54 9.38 0.01
CA ARG A 83 12.45 10.42 -0.50
C ARG A 83 12.37 11.71 0.32
N GLY A 84 11.93 11.63 1.58
CA GLY A 84 11.86 12.78 2.49
C GLY A 84 10.63 13.67 2.34
N GLY A 85 9.60 13.23 1.59
CA GLY A 85 8.37 13.99 1.47
C GLY A 85 7.60 14.11 2.78
N ALA A 86 7.25 15.34 3.16
CA ALA A 86 6.49 15.63 4.37
C ALA A 86 4.97 15.42 4.20
N ASP A 87 4.27 15.21 5.32
CA ASP A 87 2.81 15.11 5.40
C ASP A 87 2.18 16.53 5.45
N THR A 88 2.39 17.34 4.40
CA THR A 88 1.85 18.70 4.31
C THR A 88 0.86 18.85 3.16
N LEU A 89 -0.01 19.87 3.23
CA LEU A 89 -1.01 20.12 2.19
C LEU A 89 -0.35 20.43 0.85
N GLU A 90 0.83 21.05 0.87
CA GLU A 90 1.60 21.43 -0.32
C GLU A 90 2.18 20.20 -1.01
N ASN A 91 2.68 19.24 -0.23
CA ASN A 91 3.25 18.00 -0.75
C ASN A 91 2.19 16.94 -1.06
N LEU A 92 0.96 17.06 -0.55
CA LEU A 92 -0.12 16.12 -0.85
C LEU A 92 -0.98 16.58 -2.04
N GLN A 93 -1.50 15.63 -2.80
CA GLN A 93 -2.44 15.85 -3.89
C GLN A 93 -3.52 14.76 -3.92
N GLY A 94 -4.72 15.10 -4.39
CA GLY A 94 -5.78 14.12 -4.64
C GLY A 94 -5.47 13.25 -5.84
N ALA A 95 -5.56 11.93 -5.68
CA ALA A 95 -5.37 10.95 -6.74
C ALA A 95 -6.49 9.90 -6.77
N CYS A 96 -6.85 9.43 -7.97
CA CYS A 96 -7.67 8.23 -8.09
C CYS A 96 -6.81 6.99 -7.83
N LYS A 97 -7.45 5.91 -7.38
CA LYS A 97 -6.77 4.65 -7.03
C LYS A 97 -5.86 4.08 -8.14
N PRO A 98 -6.25 4.05 -9.43
CA PRO A 98 -5.37 3.58 -10.50
C PRO A 98 -4.10 4.41 -10.66
N CYS A 99 -4.21 5.75 -10.64
CA CYS A 99 -3.06 6.63 -10.78
C CYS A 99 -2.12 6.55 -9.57
N HIS A 100 -2.68 6.51 -8.36
CA HIS A 100 -1.91 6.33 -7.13
C HIS A 100 -1.13 5.00 -7.17
N SER A 101 -1.80 3.89 -7.44
CA SER A 101 -1.16 2.57 -7.52
C SER A 101 -0.02 2.51 -8.54
N ARG A 102 -0.25 3.11 -9.72
CA ARG A 102 0.77 3.20 -10.77
C ARG A 102 1.97 4.04 -10.33
N LYS A 103 1.76 5.16 -9.64
CA LYS A 103 2.84 6.00 -9.13
C LYS A 103 3.67 5.27 -8.07
N THR A 104 3.02 4.57 -7.13
CA THR A 104 3.71 3.75 -6.12
C THR A 104 4.58 2.68 -6.79
N ALA A 105 4.01 1.94 -7.75
CA ALA A 105 4.71 0.93 -8.52
C ALA A 105 5.98 1.44 -9.23
N VAL A 106 5.92 2.67 -9.78
CA VAL A 106 7.08 3.34 -10.41
C VAL A 106 8.09 3.84 -9.37
N SER A 107 7.60 4.41 -8.26
CA SER A 107 8.44 5.02 -7.23
C SER A 107 9.23 3.99 -6.43
N ASP A 108 8.65 2.81 -6.21
CA ASP A 108 9.28 1.67 -5.53
C ASP A 108 10.23 0.88 -6.46
N GLY A 109 10.46 1.36 -7.69
CA GLY A 109 11.34 0.71 -8.66
C GLY A 109 10.81 -0.62 -9.20
N ARG A 110 9.56 -0.97 -8.87
CA ARG A 110 8.94 -2.25 -9.22
C ARG A 110 8.53 -2.32 -10.70
N TRP A 111 8.37 -1.17 -11.37
CA TRP A 111 8.01 -1.05 -12.79
C TRP A 111 8.64 0.19 -13.44
N ARG A 112 9.21 0.06 -14.65
CA ARG A 112 9.62 1.22 -15.47
C ARG A 112 8.36 1.96 -15.96
N ALA A 113 8.30 3.28 -15.77
CA ALA A 113 7.15 4.09 -16.16
C ALA A 113 6.98 4.12 -17.68
N ASN A 114 5.90 3.55 -18.21
CA ASN A 114 5.50 3.74 -19.61
C ASN A 114 4.41 4.82 -19.69
N PRO A 115 4.68 6.08 -20.08
CA PRO A 115 3.78 7.21 -19.87
C PRO A 115 2.36 6.98 -20.42
N PRO A 116 1.33 7.60 -19.83
CA PRO A 116 -0.05 7.42 -20.29
C PRO A 116 -0.17 7.88 -21.73
N GLN A 117 -0.52 6.96 -22.62
CA GLN A 117 -0.79 7.27 -24.02
C GLN A 117 -2.03 8.15 -24.08
N ARG A 118 -1.87 9.40 -24.51
CA ARG A 118 -2.99 10.27 -24.85
C ARG A 118 -3.65 9.66 -26.08
N THR A 119 -4.73 8.90 -25.90
CA THR A 119 -5.59 8.51 -27.02
C THR A 119 -6.34 9.75 -27.50
N THR A 120 -5.82 10.44 -28.50
CA THR A 120 -6.61 11.33 -29.34
C THR A 120 -7.49 10.44 -30.21
N LYS A 121 -8.80 10.38 -29.91
CA LYS A 121 -9.77 9.87 -30.88
C LYS A 121 -10.09 11.03 -31.83
N GLY A 122 -9.79 10.83 -33.11
CA GLY A 122 -10.40 11.59 -34.21
C GLY A 122 -11.80 11.06 -34.51
#